data_AF-A0ABD3SDJ4-F1
#
_entry.id   AF-A0ABD3SDJ4-F1
#
_cell.length_a   1.000
_cell.length_b   1.000
_cell.length_c   1.000
_cell.angle_alpha   90.00
_cell.angle_beta   90.00
_cell.angle_gamma   90.00
#
_symmetry.space_group_name_H-M   'P 1'
#
loop_
_entity.id
_entity.type
_entity.pdbx_description
1 polymer ?
#
loop_
_entity_poly.entity_id
_entity_poly.type
_entity_poly.pdbx_seq_one_letter_code
_entity_poly.pdbx_strand_id
1 'polypeptide(L)'
;MYKILCIVMCVYSPLCSRLLRRHMIITTTGTILLFLSTRLGRQIKVVHPNPEWKWNITSSKPLDMTTNSAMATIIIHMSGEMGNHISHLAHAYPIAWWAERKYGIKTRMIILDQVIRGKVSPKSGSSKRIFTKCFPHLEPLYNGARANSPEYRIRMDQQHSWDMANDTLLQRINNGIHTERDVDVTLEHLQVLTLSDAIPDIDENATISLPLLESIPMDNNRFVDWFYHDLRWLLRFNDTACCKALPDADETVLHYRNFGTEMPKQGVRLGFEELSPRKISDELLVNLTAGDKVAITSRFVNKAVEDIVDILRARGIIVRIVNGQSPEEDFCFLKKAEKELVGIAKSSYVRWAGILGNAALVRMYGVDSPATRRISQNITMPYTNPILSRIHFERYNSEEMDEIGML
;
A
#
# COMPACT_ATOMS: atom_id res chain seq x y z
N MET A 1 -14.29 -44.64 -16.65
CA MET A 1 -15.41 -43.80 -17.11
C MET A 1 -14.86 -42.42 -17.44
N TYR A 2 -14.57 -42.19 -18.72
CA TYR A 2 -14.00 -40.96 -19.26
C TYR A 2 -15.13 -39.97 -19.57
N LYS A 3 -15.06 -38.75 -19.04
CA LYS A 3 -15.63 -37.50 -19.58
C LYS A 3 -15.39 -36.38 -18.55
N ILE A 4 -14.30 -35.63 -18.75
CA ILE A 4 -14.07 -34.20 -18.47
C ILE A 4 -12.58 -34.01 -18.82
N LEU A 5 -12.27 -33.98 -20.11
CA LEU A 5 -10.97 -33.57 -20.62
C LEU A 5 -11.15 -33.18 -22.09
N CYS A 6 -11.73 -32.01 -22.36
CA CYS A 6 -11.82 -31.49 -23.74
C CYS A 6 -12.22 -30.01 -23.83
N ILE A 7 -11.70 -29.11 -22.98
CA ILE A 7 -11.84 -27.65 -23.18
C ILE A 7 -10.56 -26.92 -22.78
N VAL A 8 -9.40 -27.30 -23.31
CA VAL A 8 -8.20 -26.42 -23.30
C VAL A 8 -7.37 -26.51 -24.62
N MET A 9 -7.70 -27.40 -25.56
CA MET A 9 -6.92 -27.58 -26.79
C MET A 9 -7.68 -27.25 -28.08
N CYS A 10 -8.23 -26.04 -28.19
CA CYS A 10 -8.88 -25.57 -29.42
C CYS A 10 -8.56 -24.11 -29.77
N VAL A 11 -7.31 -23.67 -29.56
CA VAL A 11 -6.84 -22.33 -30.01
C VAL A 11 -5.93 -22.41 -31.24
N TYR A 12 -5.49 -23.60 -31.68
CA TYR A 12 -4.57 -23.76 -32.81
C TYR A 12 -5.10 -24.69 -33.91
N SER A 13 -6.33 -24.48 -34.38
CA SER A 13 -6.82 -25.11 -35.61
C SER A 13 -7.56 -24.12 -36.51
N PRO A 14 -7.14 -23.94 -37.79
CA PRO A 14 -7.78 -23.01 -38.73
C PRO A 14 -9.25 -23.34 -39.07
N LEU A 15 -9.72 -24.55 -38.74
CA LEU A 15 -11.05 -25.05 -39.06
C LEU A 15 -12.16 -24.60 -38.09
N CYS A 16 -11.83 -24.01 -36.94
CA CYS A 16 -12.82 -23.58 -35.94
C CYS A 16 -13.35 -22.14 -36.15
N SER A 17 -12.96 -21.46 -37.25
CA SER A 17 -13.24 -20.04 -37.49
C SER A 17 -14.61 -19.73 -38.10
N ARG A 18 -15.37 -20.75 -38.53
CA ARG A 18 -16.66 -20.55 -39.25
C ARG A 18 -17.92 -20.77 -38.41
N LEU A 19 -17.84 -21.42 -37.25
CA LEU A 19 -19.00 -21.69 -36.39
C LEU A 19 -19.19 -20.68 -35.24
N LEU A 20 -18.16 -19.90 -34.88
CA LEU A 20 -18.21 -18.95 -33.76
C LEU A 20 -18.61 -17.51 -34.13
N ARG A 21 -18.91 -17.22 -35.41
CA ARG A 21 -19.24 -15.86 -35.87
C ARG A 21 -20.68 -15.39 -35.61
N ARG A 22 -21.56 -16.20 -35.01
CA ARG A 22 -22.98 -15.82 -34.86
C ARG A 22 -23.42 -15.28 -33.49
N HIS A 23 -22.68 -15.47 -32.40
CA HIS A 23 -23.20 -15.11 -31.06
C HIS A 23 -22.18 -14.47 -30.08
N MET A 24 -21.14 -13.82 -30.58
CA MET A 24 -20.16 -13.16 -29.70
C MET A 24 -20.13 -11.65 -29.97
N ILE A 25 -20.73 -10.86 -29.07
CA ILE A 25 -20.57 -9.41 -29.03
C ILE A 25 -19.49 -9.13 -27.98
N ILE A 26 -18.33 -8.65 -28.43
CA ILE A 26 -17.29 -8.12 -27.55
C ILE A 26 -17.57 -6.62 -27.41
N THR A 27 -17.86 -6.16 -26.20
CA THR A 27 -17.95 -4.72 -25.92
C THR A 27 -16.57 -4.18 -25.53
N THR A 28 -16.34 -2.89 -25.80
CA THR A 28 -15.07 -2.16 -25.61
C THR A 28 -14.58 -2.04 -24.16
N THR A 29 -15.30 -2.60 -23.18
CA THR A 29 -14.94 -2.59 -21.75
C THR A 29 -14.45 -3.95 -21.21
N GLY A 30 -14.08 -4.90 -22.08
CA GLY A 30 -13.46 -6.16 -21.65
C GLY A 30 -14.40 -7.11 -20.89
N THR A 31 -15.72 -6.96 -21.05
CA THR A 31 -16.71 -7.86 -20.44
C THR A 31 -17.17 -8.91 -21.46
N ILE A 32 -16.94 -10.19 -21.17
CA ILE A 32 -17.45 -11.30 -22.00
C ILE A 32 -18.87 -11.66 -21.52
N LEU A 33 -19.89 -11.37 -22.33
CA LEU A 33 -21.27 -11.81 -22.11
C LEU A 33 -21.53 -13.10 -22.91
N LEU A 34 -21.66 -14.23 -22.20
CA LEU A 34 -22.09 -15.50 -22.78
C LEU A 34 -23.63 -15.57 -22.76
N PHE A 35 -24.26 -15.43 -23.93
CA PHE A 35 -25.69 -15.69 -24.10
C PHE A 35 -25.92 -17.20 -24.28
N LEU A 36 -26.39 -17.88 -23.23
CA LEU A 36 -27.07 -19.16 -23.38
C LEU A 36 -28.57 -18.88 -23.57
N SER A 37 -29.04 -19.05 -24.80
CA SER A 37 -30.47 -19.05 -25.09
C SER A 37 -31.11 -20.29 -24.49
N THR A 38 -31.70 -20.14 -23.30
CA THR A 38 -32.75 -21.03 -22.83
C THR A 38 -33.91 -20.19 -22.34
N ARG A 39 -35.07 -20.36 -23.00
CA ARG A 39 -36.37 -19.94 -22.49
C ARG A 39 -36.53 -20.50 -21.08
N LEU A 40 -36.37 -19.65 -20.06
CA LEU A 40 -37.01 -19.67 -18.75
C LEU A 40 -36.30 -18.62 -17.89
N GLY A 41 -37.06 -17.61 -17.46
CA GLY A 41 -36.52 -16.47 -16.72
C GLY A 41 -35.81 -16.89 -15.44
N ARG A 42 -34.51 -16.62 -15.37
CA ARG A 42 -33.72 -16.61 -14.14
C ARG A 42 -32.67 -15.49 -14.20
N GLN A 43 -32.45 -14.88 -13.04
CA GLN A 43 -31.57 -13.73 -12.84
C GLN A 43 -30.17 -13.96 -13.42
N ILE A 44 -29.67 -12.94 -14.14
CA ILE A 44 -28.29 -12.85 -14.56
C ILE A 44 -27.46 -12.56 -13.32
N LYS A 45 -26.71 -13.55 -12.84
CA LYS A 45 -25.68 -13.34 -11.83
C LYS A 45 -24.45 -12.82 -12.55
N VAL A 46 -24.13 -11.54 -12.36
CA VAL A 46 -22.87 -10.96 -12.82
C VAL A 46 -21.75 -11.60 -12.00
N VAL A 47 -21.04 -12.56 -12.61
CA VAL A 47 -19.81 -13.11 -12.05
C VAL A 47 -18.71 -12.16 -12.49
N HIS A 48 -18.21 -11.34 -11.57
CA HIS A 48 -16.97 -10.61 -11.81
C HIS A 48 -15.85 -11.64 -11.99
N PRO A 49 -15.06 -11.58 -13.08
CA PRO A 49 -13.82 -12.34 -13.16
C PRO A 49 -12.86 -11.70 -12.16
N ASN A 50 -12.88 -12.16 -10.91
CA ASN A 50 -11.69 -12.09 -10.09
C ASN A 50 -10.73 -13.10 -10.72
N PRO A 51 -9.62 -12.70 -11.36
CA PRO A 51 -8.64 -13.67 -11.79
C PRO A 51 -8.17 -14.36 -10.52
N GLU A 52 -8.57 -15.61 -10.35
CA GLU A 52 -7.99 -16.50 -9.36
C GLU A 52 -6.49 -16.59 -9.68
N TRP A 53 -5.70 -15.66 -9.16
CA TRP A 53 -4.31 -15.90 -8.83
C TRP A 53 -4.32 -16.89 -7.67
N LYS A 54 -4.73 -18.13 -8.00
CA LYS A 54 -4.46 -19.29 -7.17
C LYS A 54 -2.95 -19.38 -7.13
N TRP A 55 -2.38 -18.96 -6.01
CA TRP A 55 -1.08 -19.42 -5.60
C TRP A 55 -1.11 -20.94 -5.77
N ASN A 56 -0.42 -21.46 -6.79
CA ASN A 56 -0.16 -22.88 -6.91
C ASN A 56 0.81 -23.23 -5.79
N ILE A 57 0.29 -23.35 -4.56
CA ILE A 57 0.98 -23.97 -3.43
C ILE A 57 0.92 -25.47 -3.72
N THR A 58 1.67 -25.91 -4.72
CA THR A 58 1.91 -27.33 -4.94
C THR A 58 2.89 -27.79 -3.87
N SER A 59 2.37 -28.55 -2.91
CA SER A 59 3.08 -29.51 -2.02
C SER A 59 3.37 -29.16 -0.56
N SER A 60 2.54 -28.38 0.15
CA SER A 60 2.36 -28.69 1.58
C SER A 60 1.28 -29.76 1.71
N LYS A 61 1.60 -30.88 2.38
CA LYS A 61 0.59 -31.88 2.76
C LYS A 61 -0.57 -31.16 3.46
N PRO A 62 -1.85 -31.48 3.18
CA PRO A 62 -2.95 -30.93 3.94
C PRO A 62 -2.72 -31.28 5.42
N LEU A 63 -2.41 -30.29 6.25
CA LEU A 63 -2.45 -30.46 7.70
C LEU A 63 -3.88 -30.78 8.08
N ASP A 64 -4.06 -31.85 8.84
CA ASP A 64 -5.36 -32.27 9.35
C ASP A 64 -5.91 -31.17 10.29
N MET A 65 -6.83 -30.34 9.79
CA MET A 65 -7.32 -29.12 10.45
C MET A 65 -8.32 -29.39 11.59
N THR A 66 -8.33 -30.59 12.18
CA THR A 66 -9.26 -30.94 13.26
C THR A 66 -8.77 -30.54 14.66
N THR A 67 -7.56 -29.98 14.79
CA THR A 67 -7.08 -29.43 16.06
C THR A 67 -7.51 -27.98 16.23
N ASN A 68 -8.00 -27.64 17.43
CA ASN A 68 -8.29 -26.27 17.87
C ASN A 68 -7.01 -25.43 17.85
N SER A 69 -6.54 -25.00 16.68
CA SER A 69 -5.37 -24.15 16.55
C SER A 69 -5.63 -22.84 17.30
N ALA A 70 -4.74 -22.54 18.26
CA ALA A 70 -4.79 -21.30 19.03
C ALA A 70 -4.72 -20.09 18.09
N MET A 71 -5.51 -19.05 18.39
CA MET A 71 -5.52 -17.80 17.64
C MET A 71 -4.31 -16.96 18.02
N ALA A 72 -3.48 -16.57 17.05
CA ALA A 72 -2.39 -15.62 17.27
C ALA A 72 -2.89 -14.17 17.18
N THR A 73 -2.20 -13.23 17.84
CA THR A 73 -2.51 -11.78 17.71
C THR A 73 -1.41 -11.05 16.96
N ILE A 74 -1.76 -10.16 16.04
CA ILE A 74 -0.82 -9.23 15.39
C ILE A 74 -1.14 -7.80 15.88
N ILE A 75 -0.19 -7.20 16.59
CA ILE A 75 -0.25 -5.83 17.09
C ILE A 75 0.34 -4.90 16.04
N ILE A 76 -0.46 -3.98 15.52
CA ILE A 76 -0.07 -3.04 14.48
C ILE A 76 0.30 -1.70 15.12
N HIS A 77 1.59 -1.34 15.09
CA HIS A 77 2.09 -0.11 15.71
C HIS A 77 1.87 1.09 14.80
N MET A 78 0.77 1.80 15.03
CA MET A 78 0.41 2.93 14.18
C MET A 78 1.26 4.16 14.54
N SER A 79 1.79 4.81 13.51
CA SER A 79 2.51 6.08 13.67
C SER A 79 2.39 6.95 12.42
N GLY A 80 2.58 8.26 12.60
CA GLY A 80 2.60 9.21 11.49
C GLY A 80 1.21 9.71 11.09
N GLU A 81 1.02 9.90 9.78
CA GLU A 81 -0.23 10.37 9.19
C GLU A 81 -0.83 9.30 8.26
N MET A 82 -1.90 9.62 7.54
CA MET A 82 -2.69 8.65 6.77
C MET A 82 -1.84 7.74 5.86
N GLY A 83 -0.89 8.30 5.09
CA GLY A 83 -0.01 7.50 4.24
C GLY A 83 0.85 6.48 5.02
N ASN A 84 1.32 6.85 6.22
CA ASN A 84 2.07 5.93 7.08
C ASN A 84 1.17 4.85 7.67
N HIS A 85 -0.06 5.20 8.05
CA HIS A 85 -1.05 4.24 8.53
C HIS A 85 -1.37 3.19 7.46
N ILE A 86 -1.54 3.60 6.19
CA ILE A 86 -1.72 2.64 5.09
C ILE A 86 -0.49 1.72 4.98
N SER A 87 0.73 2.26 5.09
CA SER A 87 1.95 1.44 5.04
C SER A 87 2.07 0.42 6.17
N HIS A 88 1.63 0.76 7.39
CA HIS A 88 1.63 -0.18 8.53
C HIS A 88 0.62 -1.32 8.32
N LEU A 89 -0.57 -0.98 7.84
CA LEU A 89 -1.61 -1.96 7.51
C LEU A 89 -1.15 -2.88 6.38
N ALA A 90 -0.51 -2.32 5.36
CA ALA A 90 0.03 -3.07 4.24
C ALA A 90 1.25 -3.94 4.57
N HIS A 91 1.86 -3.74 5.74
CA HIS A 91 2.85 -4.67 6.28
C HIS A 91 2.16 -5.78 7.08
N ALA A 92 1.24 -5.42 7.98
CA ALA A 92 0.60 -6.37 8.89
C ALA A 92 -0.35 -7.37 8.21
N TYR A 93 -1.20 -6.92 7.28
CA TYR A 93 -2.20 -7.78 6.64
C TYR A 93 -1.56 -8.89 5.79
N PRO A 94 -0.54 -8.61 4.97
CA PRO A 94 0.20 -9.66 4.26
C PRO A 94 0.80 -10.72 5.17
N ILE A 95 1.34 -10.35 6.34
CA ILE A 95 1.80 -11.33 7.35
C ILE A 95 0.63 -12.19 7.82
N ALA A 96 -0.50 -11.58 8.15
CA ALA A 96 -1.71 -12.29 8.57
C ALA A 96 -2.20 -13.28 7.50
N TRP A 97 -2.29 -12.83 6.24
CA TRP A 97 -2.70 -13.68 5.12
C TRP A 97 -1.71 -14.80 4.85
N TRP A 98 -0.40 -14.53 4.97
CA TRP A 98 0.63 -15.55 4.80
C TRP A 98 0.56 -16.61 5.89
N ALA A 99 0.36 -16.20 7.14
CA ALA A 99 0.18 -17.08 8.29
C ALA A 99 -1.00 -18.03 8.09
N GLU A 100 -2.15 -17.50 7.67
CA GLU A 100 -3.35 -18.28 7.44
C GLU A 100 -3.20 -19.20 6.21
N ARG A 101 -2.79 -18.65 5.06
CA ARG A 101 -2.77 -19.39 3.78
C ARG A 101 -1.71 -20.49 3.74
N LYS A 102 -0.53 -20.26 4.31
CA LYS A 102 0.61 -21.19 4.24
C LYS A 102 0.73 -22.10 5.46
N TYR A 103 0.44 -21.56 6.65
CA TYR A 103 0.66 -22.26 7.92
C TYR A 103 -0.64 -22.62 8.66
N GLY A 104 -1.81 -22.21 8.16
CA GLY A 104 -3.10 -22.48 8.81
C GLY A 104 -3.29 -21.72 10.13
N ILE A 105 -2.47 -20.71 10.42
CA ILE A 105 -2.51 -19.96 11.67
C ILE A 105 -3.59 -18.89 11.55
N LYS A 106 -4.60 -18.96 12.42
CA LYS A 106 -5.62 -17.92 12.52
C LYS A 106 -5.07 -16.73 13.28
N THR A 107 -5.25 -15.53 12.74
CA THR A 107 -4.73 -14.30 13.35
C THR A 107 -5.85 -13.31 13.66
N ARG A 108 -5.73 -12.61 14.80
CA ARG A 108 -6.49 -11.41 15.13
C ARG A 108 -5.58 -10.19 15.02
N MET A 109 -6.04 -9.13 14.37
CA MET A 109 -5.28 -7.88 14.29
C MET A 109 -5.81 -6.84 15.28
N ILE A 110 -4.89 -6.16 15.97
CA ILE A 110 -5.22 -5.12 16.94
C ILE A 110 -4.31 -3.92 16.72
N ILE A 111 -4.89 -2.73 16.69
CA ILE A 111 -4.16 -1.48 16.54
C ILE A 111 -3.59 -1.04 17.90
N LEU A 112 -2.30 -0.70 17.92
CA LEU A 112 -1.67 0.11 18.94
C LEU A 112 -1.57 1.55 18.42
N ASP A 113 -2.38 2.45 19.00
CA ASP A 113 -2.37 3.87 18.60
C ASP A 113 -1.07 4.56 19.06
N GLN A 114 -0.57 5.48 18.23
CA GLN A 114 0.60 6.30 18.56
C GLN A 114 0.40 7.04 19.90
N VAL A 115 1.36 6.93 20.81
CA VAL A 115 1.38 7.65 22.09
C VAL A 115 2.49 8.70 22.07
N ILE A 116 2.16 9.95 22.44
CA ILE A 116 3.10 11.06 22.58
C ILE A 116 2.96 11.62 23.99
N ARG A 117 4.06 11.61 24.76
CA ARG A 117 4.09 12.08 26.16
C ARG A 117 2.99 11.43 27.03
N GLY A 118 2.83 10.12 26.89
CA GLY A 118 1.87 9.33 27.67
C GLY A 118 0.40 9.47 27.26
N LYS A 119 0.09 10.22 26.20
CA LYS A 119 -1.29 10.37 25.68
C LYS A 119 -1.38 9.88 24.24
N VAL A 120 -2.52 9.29 23.88
CA VAL A 120 -2.81 8.94 22.48
C VAL A 120 -2.75 10.21 21.62
N SER A 121 -1.98 10.13 20.55
CA SER A 121 -1.75 11.23 19.60
C SER A 121 -3.09 11.68 18.99
N PRO A 122 -3.36 13.00 18.89
CA PRO A 122 -4.51 13.51 18.15
C PRO A 122 -4.55 13.01 16.70
N LYS A 123 -3.38 12.68 16.11
CA LYS A 123 -3.27 12.09 14.78
C LYS A 123 -3.97 10.74 14.68
N SER A 124 -3.88 9.89 15.72
CA SER A 124 -4.56 8.59 15.76
C SER A 124 -6.09 8.76 15.70
N GLY A 125 -6.64 9.73 16.41
CA GLY A 125 -8.07 10.05 16.38
C GLY A 125 -8.55 10.54 15.01
N SER A 126 -7.78 11.44 14.39
CA SER A 126 -8.06 11.90 13.02
C SER A 126 -7.97 10.76 12.01
N SER A 127 -6.94 9.92 12.09
CA SER A 127 -6.80 8.73 11.25
C SER A 127 -8.00 7.80 11.42
N LYS A 128 -8.44 7.49 12.66
CA LYS A 128 -9.63 6.66 12.87
C LYS A 128 -10.84 7.17 12.08
N ARG A 129 -11.16 8.47 12.18
CA ARG A 129 -12.29 9.06 11.46
C ARG A 129 -12.14 8.94 9.94
N ILE A 130 -10.94 9.19 9.42
CA ILE A 130 -10.67 9.10 7.98
C ILE A 130 -10.80 7.65 7.51
N PHE A 131 -10.21 6.69 8.22
CA PHE A 131 -10.20 5.29 7.81
C PHE A 131 -11.59 4.64 7.89
N THR A 132 -12.39 4.91 8.92
CA THR A 132 -13.76 4.40 8.98
C THR A 132 -14.66 5.01 7.90
N LYS A 133 -14.41 6.26 7.49
CA LYS A 133 -15.18 6.95 6.45
C LYS A 133 -14.75 6.52 5.04
N CYS A 134 -13.45 6.50 4.77
CA CYS A 134 -12.88 6.42 3.43
C CYS A 134 -12.39 5.02 3.05
N PHE A 135 -12.19 4.11 4.01
CA PHE A 135 -11.73 2.74 3.77
C PHE A 135 -12.66 1.75 4.48
N PRO A 136 -13.87 1.50 3.97
CA PRO A 136 -14.91 0.76 4.68
C PRO A 136 -14.51 -0.66 5.09
N HIS A 137 -13.63 -1.33 4.33
CA HIS A 137 -13.14 -2.66 4.71
C HIS A 137 -12.22 -2.66 5.94
N LEU A 138 -11.72 -1.50 6.36
CA LEU A 138 -10.93 -1.33 7.58
C LEU A 138 -11.77 -0.91 8.78
N GLU A 139 -13.05 -0.60 8.60
CA GLU A 139 -13.94 -0.17 9.68
C GLU A 139 -13.95 -1.14 10.87
N PRO A 140 -14.06 -2.48 10.69
CA PRO A 140 -14.05 -3.42 11.81
C PRO A 140 -12.77 -3.32 12.66
N LEU A 141 -11.60 -3.16 12.02
CA LEU A 141 -10.32 -3.01 12.70
C LEU A 141 -10.25 -1.69 13.50
N TYR A 142 -10.75 -0.59 12.91
CA TYR A 142 -10.73 0.72 13.56
C TYR A 142 -11.77 0.88 14.68
N ASN A 143 -12.84 0.08 14.66
CA ASN A 143 -13.87 0.04 15.70
C ASN A 143 -13.64 -1.06 16.75
N GLY A 144 -12.69 -1.96 16.52
CA GLY A 144 -12.31 -3.02 17.45
C GLY A 144 -11.48 -2.56 18.66
N ALA A 145 -10.99 -3.54 19.41
CA ALA A 145 -10.13 -3.34 20.57
C ALA A 145 -8.83 -2.61 20.22
N ARG A 146 -8.21 -1.99 21.24
CA ARG A 146 -6.94 -1.27 21.13
C ARG A 146 -5.91 -1.86 22.09
N ALA A 147 -4.67 -1.97 21.61
CA ALA A 147 -3.54 -2.45 22.42
C ALA A 147 -2.97 -1.39 23.36
N ASN A 148 -3.57 -0.19 23.44
CA ASN A 148 -3.17 0.84 24.40
C ASN A 148 -3.59 0.52 25.86
N SER A 149 -4.22 -0.63 26.10
CA SER A 149 -4.63 -1.09 27.43
C SER A 149 -3.47 -1.71 28.24
N PRO A 150 -3.59 -1.81 29.57
CA PRO A 150 -2.62 -2.56 30.38
C PRO A 150 -2.49 -4.04 29.99
N GLU A 151 -3.55 -4.63 29.41
CA GLU A 151 -3.56 -6.02 28.93
C GLU A 151 -2.40 -6.28 27.96
N TYR A 152 -2.12 -5.36 27.04
CA TYR A 152 -1.05 -5.53 26.08
C TYR A 152 0.30 -5.78 26.77
N ARG A 153 0.63 -4.97 27.77
CA ARG A 153 1.88 -5.13 28.52
C ARG A 153 1.91 -6.45 29.29
N ILE A 154 0.80 -6.84 29.92
CA ILE A 154 0.69 -8.13 30.62
C ILE A 154 0.94 -9.30 29.67
N ARG A 155 0.32 -9.29 28.48
CA ARG A 155 0.51 -10.35 27.47
C ARG A 155 1.92 -10.36 26.91
N MET A 156 2.52 -9.18 26.74
CA MET A 156 3.91 -9.09 26.31
C MET A 156 4.85 -9.69 27.36
N ASP A 157 4.68 -9.38 28.64
CA ASP A 157 5.50 -9.93 29.73
C ASP A 157 5.30 -11.46 29.88
N GLN A 158 4.07 -11.94 29.70
CA GLN A 158 3.76 -13.37 29.65
C GLN A 158 4.45 -14.06 28.48
N GLN A 159 4.38 -13.49 27.27
CA GLN A 159 5.08 -14.07 26.12
C GLN A 159 6.58 -14.09 26.31
N HIS A 160 7.20 -13.03 26.83
CA HIS A 160 8.64 -13.02 27.10
C HIS A 160 9.04 -14.10 28.12
N SER A 161 8.21 -14.32 29.15
CA SER A 161 8.44 -15.36 30.14
C SER A 161 8.26 -16.78 29.57
N TRP A 162 7.40 -16.92 28.56
CA TRP A 162 7.14 -18.19 27.88
C TRP A 162 8.18 -18.51 26.80
N ASP A 163 8.59 -17.51 26.02
CA ASP A 163 9.54 -17.60 24.90
C ASP A 163 11.00 -17.32 25.34
N MET A 164 11.33 -17.60 26.61
CA MET A 164 12.65 -17.32 27.20
C MET A 164 13.84 -17.98 26.47
N ALA A 165 13.59 -18.87 25.51
CA ALA A 165 14.62 -19.54 24.72
C ALA A 165 14.95 -18.85 23.38
N ASN A 166 14.18 -17.86 22.89
CA ASN A 166 14.33 -17.41 21.50
C ASN A 166 13.99 -15.93 21.20
N ASP A 167 14.42 -15.00 22.07
CA ASP A 167 14.33 -13.53 21.93
C ASP A 167 14.76 -12.96 20.55
N THR A 168 15.51 -13.74 19.77
CA THR A 168 15.89 -13.41 18.40
C THR A 168 14.72 -13.28 17.42
N LEU A 169 13.56 -13.89 17.68
CA LEU A 169 12.44 -13.92 16.71
C LEU A 169 11.56 -12.67 16.76
N LEU A 170 11.23 -12.20 17.97
CA LEU A 170 10.57 -10.91 18.19
C LEU A 170 11.40 -9.75 17.62
N GLN A 171 12.72 -9.81 17.81
CA GLN A 171 13.64 -8.81 17.26
C GLN A 171 13.68 -8.83 15.71
N ARG A 172 13.52 -9.98 15.05
CA ARG A 172 13.60 -10.08 13.57
C ARG A 172 12.44 -9.40 12.87
N ILE A 173 11.22 -9.54 13.38
CA ILE A 173 10.04 -8.88 12.80
C ILE A 173 10.11 -7.36 13.04
N ASN A 174 10.52 -6.99 14.26
CA ASN A 174 10.65 -5.59 14.67
C ASN A 174 11.74 -4.84 13.89
N ASN A 175 12.78 -5.53 13.41
CA ASN A 175 13.85 -4.97 12.60
C ASN A 175 13.54 -4.90 11.08
N GLY A 176 12.31 -5.24 10.68
CA GLY A 176 11.90 -5.27 9.28
C GLY A 176 12.04 -6.66 8.68
N ILE A 177 10.94 -7.17 8.12
CA ILE A 177 10.97 -8.35 7.28
C ILE A 177 11.44 -7.92 5.89
N HIS A 178 12.66 -8.27 5.50
CA HIS A 178 13.24 -7.83 4.23
C HIS A 178 13.08 -8.85 3.10
N THR A 179 12.82 -10.11 3.44
CA THR A 179 12.71 -11.21 2.48
C THR A 179 11.56 -12.17 2.80
N GLU A 180 11.14 -12.95 1.80
CA GLU A 180 10.15 -14.03 1.97
C GLU A 180 10.59 -15.03 3.03
N ARG A 181 11.89 -15.36 3.03
CA ARG A 181 12.49 -16.24 4.02
C ARG A 181 12.36 -15.70 5.45
N ASP A 182 12.47 -14.39 5.64
CA ASP A 182 12.30 -13.79 6.97
C ASP A 182 10.85 -13.96 7.46
N VAL A 183 9.86 -13.79 6.56
CA VAL A 183 8.45 -14.05 6.87
C VAL A 183 8.25 -15.51 7.25
N ASP A 184 8.74 -16.44 6.44
CA ASP A 184 8.55 -17.87 6.63
C ASP A 184 9.15 -18.35 7.95
N VAL A 185 10.40 -17.97 8.26
CA VAL A 185 11.05 -18.35 9.52
C VAL A 185 10.26 -17.83 10.73
N THR A 186 9.74 -16.61 10.65
CA THR A 186 8.88 -16.05 11.68
C THR A 186 7.59 -16.86 11.85
N LEU A 187 6.93 -17.21 10.75
CA LEU A 187 5.63 -17.88 10.79
C LEU A 187 5.74 -19.37 11.13
N GLU A 188 6.83 -20.05 10.76
CA GLU A 188 7.15 -21.41 11.21
C GLU A 188 7.28 -21.46 12.72
N HIS A 189 7.98 -20.49 13.30
CA HIS A 189 8.10 -20.41 14.75
C HIS A 189 6.75 -20.07 15.41
N LEU A 190 6.00 -19.12 14.84
CA LEU A 190 4.64 -18.82 15.31
C LEU A 190 3.78 -20.08 15.31
N GLN A 191 3.89 -20.91 14.27
CA GLN A 191 3.17 -22.18 14.17
C GLN A 191 3.51 -23.12 15.34
N VAL A 192 4.81 -23.28 15.63
CA VAL A 192 5.28 -24.08 16.78
C VAL A 192 4.68 -23.58 18.08
N LEU A 193 4.67 -22.26 18.29
CA LEU A 193 4.06 -21.64 19.48
C LEU A 193 2.55 -21.89 19.55
N THR A 194 1.82 -21.76 18.43
CA THR A 194 0.35 -21.98 18.40
C THR A 194 -0.07 -23.43 18.62
N LEU A 195 0.85 -24.38 18.45
CA LEU A 195 0.62 -25.82 18.64
C LEU A 195 1.19 -26.33 19.98
N SER A 196 1.79 -25.46 20.78
CA SER A 196 2.41 -25.84 22.04
C SER A 196 1.35 -26.05 23.12
N ASP A 197 1.41 -27.19 23.81
CA ASP A 197 0.58 -27.44 25.01
C ASP A 197 0.94 -26.54 26.20
N ALA A 198 2.08 -25.83 26.10
CA ALA A 198 2.58 -24.93 27.15
C ALA A 198 2.18 -23.46 26.93
N ILE A 199 1.21 -23.17 26.05
CA ILE A 199 0.67 -21.80 25.91
C ILE A 199 0.15 -21.34 27.28
N PRO A 200 0.58 -20.17 27.78
CA PRO A 200 0.09 -19.65 29.05
C PRO A 200 -1.42 -19.53 29.07
N ASP A 201 -2.06 -19.86 30.19
CA ASP A 201 -3.50 -19.72 30.33
C ASP A 201 -3.94 -18.25 30.14
N ILE A 202 -4.97 -18.05 29.33
CA ILE A 202 -5.47 -16.75 28.92
C ILE A 202 -6.91 -16.64 29.40
N ASP A 203 -7.18 -15.63 30.24
CA ASP A 203 -8.56 -15.22 30.58
C ASP A 203 -9.47 -15.29 29.34
N GLU A 204 -10.61 -15.96 29.47
CA GLU A 204 -11.60 -16.12 28.39
C GLU A 204 -12.06 -14.76 27.82
N ASN A 205 -11.98 -13.69 28.61
CA ASN A 205 -12.34 -12.33 28.20
C ASN A 205 -11.18 -11.55 27.55
N ALA A 206 -10.02 -12.17 27.36
CA ALA A 206 -8.86 -11.50 26.80
C ALA A 206 -9.09 -11.06 25.36
N THR A 207 -8.72 -9.80 25.08
CA THR A 207 -8.75 -9.27 23.73
C THR A 207 -7.50 -9.64 22.95
N ILE A 208 -6.37 -9.84 23.64
CA ILE A 208 -5.07 -10.19 23.07
C ILE A 208 -4.74 -11.65 23.43
N SER A 209 -4.62 -12.48 22.40
CA SER A 209 -4.24 -13.90 22.49
C SER A 209 -2.74 -14.10 22.31
N LEU A 210 -2.21 -15.21 22.85
CA LEU A 210 -0.84 -15.69 22.63
C LEU A 210 -0.81 -16.88 21.66
N PRO A 211 0.23 -17.01 20.82
CA PRO A 211 1.33 -16.06 20.64
C PRO A 211 0.91 -14.75 19.98
N LEU A 212 1.62 -13.67 20.30
CA LEU A 212 1.46 -12.35 19.72
C LEU A 212 2.68 -11.99 18.86
N LEU A 213 2.46 -11.23 17.78
CA LEU A 213 3.48 -10.64 16.93
C LEU A 213 3.31 -9.12 16.88
N GLU A 214 4.41 -8.39 16.84
CA GLU A 214 4.41 -6.95 16.61
C GLU A 214 4.72 -6.62 15.15
N SER A 215 3.90 -5.79 14.52
CA SER A 215 4.15 -5.20 13.20
C SER A 215 4.48 -3.72 13.36
N ILE A 216 5.77 -3.44 13.58
CA ILE A 216 6.34 -2.09 13.72
C ILE A 216 6.77 -1.46 12.39
N PRO A 217 7.36 -2.19 11.44
CA PRO A 217 7.82 -1.60 10.19
C PRO A 217 6.66 -1.12 9.30
N MET A 218 6.94 -0.07 8.53
CA MET A 218 6.13 0.27 7.34
C MET A 218 6.52 -0.65 6.17
N ASP A 219 5.58 -0.96 5.29
CA ASP A 219 5.84 -1.81 4.11
C ASP A 219 7.05 -1.38 3.24
N ASN A 220 7.83 -2.38 2.81
CA ASN A 220 9.07 -2.28 2.04
C ASN A 220 8.94 -2.63 0.55
N ASN A 221 7.77 -2.40 -0.05
CA ASN A 221 7.39 -2.68 -1.45
C ASN A 221 7.13 -4.16 -1.78
N ARG A 222 7.76 -5.12 -1.10
CA ARG A 222 7.62 -6.54 -1.47
C ARG A 222 6.24 -7.10 -1.16
N PHE A 223 5.67 -6.80 0.00
CA PHE A 223 4.32 -7.23 0.29
C PHE A 223 3.29 -6.57 -0.64
N VAL A 224 3.52 -5.30 -0.99
CA VAL A 224 2.71 -4.62 -2.01
C VAL A 224 2.72 -5.40 -3.33
N ASP A 225 3.89 -5.91 -3.73
CA ASP A 225 4.02 -6.69 -4.97
C ASP A 225 3.29 -8.04 -4.88
N TRP A 226 3.57 -8.81 -3.83
CA TRP A 226 3.03 -10.18 -3.64
C TRP A 226 1.54 -10.21 -3.33
N PHE A 227 1.03 -9.21 -2.61
CA PHE A 227 -0.36 -9.15 -2.14
C PHE A 227 -1.13 -7.97 -2.75
N TYR A 228 -0.70 -7.48 -3.92
CA TYR A 228 -1.28 -6.30 -4.55
C TYR A 228 -2.82 -6.32 -4.62
N HIS A 229 -3.39 -7.44 -5.09
CA HIS A 229 -4.83 -7.56 -5.28
C HIS A 229 -5.59 -7.61 -3.95
N ASP A 230 -5.08 -8.33 -2.96
CA ASP A 230 -5.66 -8.40 -1.61
C ASP A 230 -5.60 -7.02 -0.94
N LEU A 231 -4.45 -6.32 -1.05
CA LEU A 231 -4.28 -4.97 -0.53
C LEU A 231 -5.18 -3.96 -1.25
N ARG A 232 -5.35 -4.06 -2.57
CA ARG A 232 -6.25 -3.17 -3.32
C ARG A 232 -7.71 -3.37 -2.93
N TRP A 233 -8.11 -4.60 -2.61
CA TRP A 233 -9.44 -4.88 -2.05
C TRP A 233 -9.58 -4.31 -0.64
N LEU A 234 -8.64 -4.61 0.25
CA LEU A 234 -8.65 -4.14 1.64
C LEU A 234 -8.66 -2.61 1.72
N LEU A 235 -7.86 -1.97 0.89
CA LEU A 235 -7.66 -0.52 0.84
C LEU A 235 -8.58 0.15 -0.19
N ARG A 236 -9.71 -0.48 -0.53
CA ARG A 236 -10.68 0.12 -1.43
C ARG A 236 -11.19 1.44 -0.86
N PHE A 237 -10.89 2.51 -1.57
CA PHE A 237 -11.26 3.87 -1.18
C PHE A 237 -12.72 4.18 -1.54
N ASN A 238 -13.44 4.83 -0.64
CA ASN A 238 -14.80 5.32 -0.87
C ASN A 238 -14.75 6.69 -1.55
N ASP A 239 -14.66 6.68 -2.88
CA ASP A 239 -14.54 7.91 -3.66
C ASP A 239 -15.72 8.87 -3.42
N THR A 240 -16.96 8.37 -3.34
CA THR A 240 -18.15 9.22 -3.17
C THR A 240 -18.17 9.95 -1.83
N ALA A 241 -17.65 9.34 -0.76
CA ALA A 241 -17.65 9.96 0.57
C ALA A 241 -16.48 10.92 0.80
N CYS A 242 -15.38 10.74 0.07
CA CYS A 242 -14.09 11.33 0.43
C CYS A 242 -13.41 12.13 -0.68
N CYS A 243 -13.95 12.14 -1.89
CA CYS A 243 -13.43 12.99 -2.97
C CYS A 243 -14.18 14.34 -3.01
N LYS A 244 -13.47 15.39 -3.40
CA LYS A 244 -14.04 16.72 -3.60
C LYS A 244 -13.62 17.29 -4.96
N ALA A 245 -12.44 17.89 -5.07
CA ALA A 245 -11.89 18.25 -6.36
C ALA A 245 -11.25 17.03 -7.01
N LEU A 246 -11.24 16.99 -8.34
CA LEU A 246 -10.62 15.95 -9.13
C LEU A 246 -9.64 16.58 -10.13
N PRO A 247 -8.58 15.84 -10.53
CA PRO A 247 -7.75 16.25 -11.66
C PRO A 247 -8.52 16.10 -12.97
N ASP A 248 -8.19 16.91 -13.97
CA ASP A 248 -8.61 16.65 -15.34
C ASP A 248 -7.89 15.39 -15.86
N ALA A 249 -8.49 14.70 -16.82
CA ALA A 249 -7.93 13.46 -17.37
C ALA A 249 -6.53 13.67 -18.02
N ASP A 250 -6.28 14.86 -18.58
CA ASP A 250 -5.05 15.23 -19.27
C ASP A 250 -4.04 15.98 -18.37
N GLU A 251 -4.30 16.11 -17.06
CA GLU A 251 -3.41 16.77 -16.11
C GLU A 251 -2.31 15.86 -15.59
N THR A 252 -1.07 16.36 -15.60
CA THR A 252 -0.01 15.84 -14.74
C THR A 252 -0.23 16.37 -13.33
N VAL A 253 -0.40 15.49 -12.35
CA VAL A 253 -0.60 15.87 -10.95
C VAL A 253 0.73 15.85 -10.21
N LEU A 254 1.21 17.00 -9.76
CA LEU A 254 2.42 17.14 -8.95
C LEU A 254 2.05 17.28 -7.47
N HIS A 255 2.48 16.31 -6.66
CA HIS A 255 2.46 16.44 -5.20
C HIS A 255 3.80 16.96 -4.68
N TYR A 256 3.82 18.23 -4.32
CA TYR A 256 4.95 18.89 -3.68
C TYR A 256 4.68 18.98 -2.17
N ARG A 257 5.40 18.22 -1.35
CA ARG A 257 5.10 18.11 0.08
C ARG A 257 5.52 19.35 0.84
N ASN A 258 6.59 20.00 0.39
CA ASN A 258 7.20 21.17 1.03
C ASN A 258 7.78 20.84 2.41
N PHE A 259 8.60 19.78 2.47
CA PHE A 259 9.30 19.31 3.66
C PHE A 259 10.24 20.35 4.26
N GLY A 260 10.79 21.25 3.44
CA GLY A 260 11.56 22.40 3.93
C GLY A 260 10.76 23.30 4.87
N THR A 261 9.45 23.42 4.64
CA THR A 261 8.53 24.15 5.52
C THR A 261 8.03 23.27 6.67
N GLU A 262 7.68 22.01 6.38
CA GLU A 262 7.16 21.06 7.40
C GLU A 262 8.20 20.77 8.49
N MET A 263 9.47 20.63 8.10
CA MET A 263 10.55 20.07 8.92
C MET A 263 11.91 20.72 8.60
N PRO A 264 12.10 22.05 8.74
CA PRO A 264 13.25 22.78 8.18
C PRO A 264 14.63 22.21 8.56
N LYS A 265 14.84 21.76 9.81
CA LYS A 265 16.12 21.18 10.25
C LYS A 265 16.17 19.65 10.14
N GLN A 266 15.04 18.99 10.42
CA GLN A 266 14.98 17.54 10.47
C GLN A 266 14.86 16.93 9.07
N GLY A 267 14.25 17.66 8.13
CA GLY A 267 14.03 17.23 6.75
C GLY A 267 15.33 16.88 6.07
N VAL A 268 16.28 17.83 6.00
CA VAL A 268 17.62 17.60 5.42
C VAL A 268 18.34 16.45 6.13
N ARG A 269 18.38 16.46 7.47
CA ARG A 269 19.05 15.39 8.23
C ARG A 269 18.47 14.01 7.96
N LEU A 270 17.17 13.92 7.69
CA LEU A 270 16.45 12.69 7.38
C LEU A 270 16.30 12.47 5.85
N GLY A 271 16.95 13.30 5.03
CA GLY A 271 16.97 13.26 3.59
C GLY A 271 15.60 13.47 2.93
N PHE A 272 14.70 14.23 3.54
CA PHE A 272 13.44 14.71 2.96
C PHE A 272 13.67 16.00 2.17
N GLU A 273 14.77 16.08 1.43
CA GLU A 273 15.05 17.19 0.52
C GLU A 273 14.15 17.07 -0.72
N GLU A 274 13.70 18.21 -1.22
CA GLU A 274 12.89 18.31 -2.44
C GLU A 274 13.66 19.09 -3.51
N LEU A 275 13.29 18.87 -4.77
CA LEU A 275 13.87 19.61 -5.89
C LEU A 275 13.47 21.07 -5.83
N SER A 276 14.38 21.94 -6.27
CA SER A 276 14.09 23.36 -6.40
C SER A 276 13.08 23.63 -7.52
N PRO A 277 12.44 24.81 -7.52
CA PRO A 277 11.50 25.19 -8.56
C PRO A 277 12.05 25.05 -9.99
N ARG A 278 13.32 25.41 -10.18
CA ARG A 278 13.99 25.31 -11.49
C ARG A 278 14.18 23.85 -11.90
N LYS A 279 14.70 22.98 -11.03
CA LYS A 279 14.87 21.55 -11.33
C LYS A 279 13.54 20.84 -11.58
N ILE A 280 12.48 21.22 -10.85
CA ILE A 280 11.14 20.68 -11.11
C ILE A 280 10.70 21.00 -12.54
N SER A 281 10.91 22.22 -13.01
CA SER A 281 10.62 22.59 -14.39
C SER A 281 11.56 21.88 -15.37
N ASP A 282 12.85 22.14 -15.24
CA ASP A 282 13.83 21.95 -16.32
C ASP A 282 14.34 20.51 -16.40
N GLU A 283 14.20 19.73 -15.32
CA GLU A 283 14.60 18.33 -15.26
C GLU A 283 13.37 17.41 -15.07
N LEU A 284 12.63 17.58 -13.97
CA LEU A 284 11.55 16.64 -13.60
C LEU A 284 10.37 16.69 -14.57
N LEU A 285 9.97 17.88 -15.02
CA LEU A 285 8.84 18.11 -15.94
C LEU A 285 9.33 18.59 -17.32
N VAL A 286 10.54 18.20 -17.71
CA VAL A 286 11.14 18.58 -19.01
C VAL A 286 10.33 18.07 -20.20
N ASN A 287 9.62 16.96 -20.03
CA ASN A 287 8.80 16.34 -21.08
C ASN A 287 7.49 17.09 -21.38
N LEU A 288 7.12 18.08 -20.56
CA LEU A 288 5.93 18.89 -20.78
C LEU A 288 6.22 20.06 -21.74
N THR A 289 5.25 20.36 -22.59
CA THR A 289 5.30 21.39 -23.64
C THR A 289 4.26 22.49 -23.39
N ALA A 290 4.33 23.59 -24.15
CA ALA A 290 3.35 24.66 -24.04
C ALA A 290 1.93 24.13 -24.32
N GLY A 291 0.99 24.47 -23.43
CA GLY A 291 -0.40 23.98 -23.46
C GLY A 291 -0.65 22.72 -22.61
N ASP A 292 0.38 21.98 -22.19
CA ASP A 292 0.21 20.90 -21.21
C ASP A 292 -0.32 21.44 -19.88
N LYS A 293 -1.07 20.61 -19.14
CA LYS A 293 -1.67 20.98 -17.86
C LYS A 293 -0.97 20.33 -16.67
N VAL A 294 -0.76 21.12 -15.62
CA VAL A 294 -0.23 20.65 -14.33
C VAL A 294 -1.13 21.12 -13.19
N ALA A 295 -1.57 20.18 -12.36
CA ALA A 295 -2.22 20.47 -11.08
C ALA A 295 -1.24 20.21 -9.93
N ILE A 296 -1.00 21.22 -9.10
CA ILE A 296 -0.06 21.12 -7.97
C ILE A 296 -0.85 21.02 -6.67
N THR A 297 -0.62 19.95 -5.91
CA THR A 297 -1.08 19.82 -4.53
C THR A 297 0.10 20.04 -3.59
N SER A 298 -0.09 20.86 -2.55
CA SER A 298 0.92 21.05 -1.50
C SER A 298 0.25 21.29 -0.16
N ARG A 299 0.86 20.78 0.91
CA ARG A 299 0.43 21.07 2.29
C ARG A 299 0.60 22.56 2.63
N PHE A 300 1.60 23.21 2.05
CA PHE A 300 1.92 24.60 2.28
C PHE A 300 2.04 25.32 0.93
N VAL A 301 1.10 26.22 0.65
CA VAL A 301 1.19 27.14 -0.50
C VAL A 301 2.01 28.34 -0.05
N ASN A 302 3.28 28.36 -0.43
CA ASN A 302 4.24 29.40 -0.09
C ASN A 302 5.07 29.80 -1.32
N LYS A 303 6.07 30.67 -1.11
CA LYS A 303 6.92 31.19 -2.19
C LYS A 303 7.54 30.10 -3.08
N ALA A 304 7.96 28.97 -2.51
CA ALA A 304 8.53 27.87 -3.30
C ALA A 304 7.51 27.25 -4.28
N VAL A 305 6.24 27.12 -3.86
CA VAL A 305 5.17 26.64 -4.75
C VAL A 305 4.83 27.68 -5.82
N GLU A 306 4.80 28.96 -5.44
CA GLU A 306 4.57 30.06 -6.39
C GLU A 306 5.69 30.12 -7.43
N ASP A 307 6.95 29.94 -7.03
CA ASP A 307 8.09 29.91 -7.94
C ASP A 307 7.99 28.75 -8.96
N ILE A 308 7.50 27.57 -8.54
CA ILE A 308 7.24 26.46 -9.47
C ILE A 308 6.18 26.88 -10.49
N VAL A 309 5.09 27.50 -10.03
CA VAL A 309 4.00 27.95 -10.90
C VAL A 309 4.48 28.99 -11.91
N ASP A 310 5.26 29.97 -11.47
CA ASP A 310 5.75 31.06 -12.32
C ASP A 310 6.69 30.53 -13.41
N ILE A 311 7.63 29.65 -13.05
CA ILE A 311 8.57 29.05 -14.02
C ILE A 311 7.85 28.18 -15.05
N LEU A 312 6.89 27.34 -14.61
CA LEU A 312 6.12 26.50 -15.53
C LEU A 312 5.23 27.36 -16.46
N ARG A 313 4.60 28.41 -15.95
CA ARG A 313 3.82 29.35 -16.78
C ARG A 313 4.68 30.08 -17.80
N ALA A 314 5.91 30.44 -17.44
CA ALA A 314 6.86 31.04 -18.38
C ALA A 314 7.21 30.10 -19.56
N ARG A 315 7.11 28.78 -19.37
CA ARG A 315 7.20 27.77 -20.45
C ARG A 315 5.91 27.57 -21.25
N GLY A 316 4.85 28.31 -20.95
CA GLY A 316 3.54 28.16 -21.57
C GLY A 316 2.73 26.97 -21.04
N ILE A 317 3.11 26.38 -19.90
CA ILE A 317 2.35 25.30 -19.26
C ILE A 317 1.17 25.89 -18.48
N ILE A 318 0.00 25.25 -18.54
CA ILE A 318 -1.20 25.66 -17.82
C ILE A 318 -1.13 25.06 -16.41
N VAL A 319 -0.97 25.92 -15.40
CA VAL A 319 -0.77 25.48 -14.01
C VAL A 319 -1.85 26.02 -13.09
N ARG A 320 -2.41 25.13 -12.25
CA ARG A 320 -3.27 25.49 -11.13
C ARG A 320 -2.78 24.87 -9.81
N ILE A 321 -3.00 25.60 -8.72
CA ILE A 321 -2.77 25.11 -7.36
C ILE A 321 -4.10 24.55 -6.83
N VAL A 322 -4.06 23.36 -6.25
CA VAL A 322 -5.18 22.74 -5.56
C VAL A 322 -5.05 23.05 -4.08
N ASN A 323 -6.07 23.69 -3.50
CA ASN A 323 -6.08 24.10 -2.10
C ASN A 323 -7.48 23.94 -1.47
N GLY A 324 -7.55 24.07 -0.14
CA GLY A 324 -8.82 24.02 0.60
C GLY A 324 -9.46 22.63 0.66
N GLN A 325 -8.66 21.59 0.48
CA GLN A 325 -9.07 20.19 0.63
C GLN A 325 -8.63 19.64 1.99
N SER A 326 -9.38 18.68 2.52
CA SER A 326 -8.93 17.86 3.64
C SER A 326 -7.88 16.82 3.18
N PRO A 327 -7.13 16.18 4.11
CA PRO A 327 -6.19 15.13 3.72
C PRO A 327 -6.85 14.01 2.91
N GLU A 328 -8.01 13.47 3.30
CA GLU A 328 -8.64 12.42 2.50
C GLU A 328 -9.07 12.88 1.09
N GLU A 329 -9.44 14.15 0.95
CA GLU A 329 -9.79 14.77 -0.34
C GLU A 329 -8.55 14.94 -1.24
N ASP A 330 -7.43 15.41 -0.67
CA ASP A 330 -6.15 15.49 -1.39
C ASP A 330 -5.66 14.10 -1.81
N PHE A 331 -5.79 13.08 -0.95
CA PHE A 331 -5.42 11.72 -1.32
C PHE A 331 -6.28 11.18 -2.46
N CYS A 332 -7.59 11.47 -2.43
CA CYS A 332 -8.45 11.15 -3.56
C CYS A 332 -7.96 11.85 -4.84
N PHE A 333 -7.67 13.15 -4.77
CA PHE A 333 -7.18 13.94 -5.91
C PHE A 333 -5.96 13.26 -6.55
N LEU A 334 -4.95 12.90 -5.76
CA LEU A 334 -3.75 12.18 -6.24
C LEU A 334 -4.09 10.81 -6.84
N LYS A 335 -4.92 10.02 -6.15
CA LYS A 335 -5.31 8.67 -6.60
C LYS A 335 -6.06 8.72 -7.93
N LYS A 336 -6.76 9.83 -8.20
CA LYS A 336 -7.60 10.05 -9.39
C LYS A 336 -6.84 10.61 -10.58
N ALA A 337 -5.54 10.87 -10.48
CA ALA A 337 -4.72 11.21 -11.64
C ALA A 337 -4.83 10.11 -12.72
N GLU A 338 -5.02 10.51 -13.98
CA GLU A 338 -5.15 9.59 -15.12
C GLU A 338 -3.92 9.63 -16.04
N LYS A 339 -3.45 10.82 -16.44
CA LYS A 339 -2.23 10.98 -17.24
C LYS A 339 -0.99 10.60 -16.44
N GLU A 340 -0.68 11.36 -15.40
CA GLU A 340 0.56 11.19 -14.65
C GLU A 340 0.43 11.67 -13.20
N LEU A 341 1.00 10.92 -12.26
CA LEU A 341 1.20 11.33 -10.87
C LEU A 341 2.70 11.47 -10.58
N VAL A 342 3.13 12.66 -10.17
CA VAL A 342 4.51 12.96 -9.82
C VAL A 342 4.61 13.34 -8.35
N GLY A 343 5.60 12.81 -7.62
CA GLY A 343 5.89 13.27 -6.27
C GLY A 343 7.13 12.62 -5.67
N ILE A 344 7.54 13.10 -4.50
CA ILE A 344 8.74 12.60 -3.83
C ILE A 344 8.55 11.17 -3.30
N ALA A 345 9.50 10.27 -3.60
CA ALA A 345 9.45 8.85 -3.26
C ALA A 345 9.35 8.58 -1.75
N LYS A 346 9.85 9.49 -0.91
CA LYS A 346 9.75 9.41 0.55
C LYS A 346 8.35 9.74 1.10
N SER A 347 7.45 10.27 0.28
CA SER A 347 6.07 10.51 0.67
C SER A 347 5.26 9.22 0.57
N SER A 348 5.06 8.53 1.70
CA SER A 348 4.15 7.37 1.78
C SER A 348 2.75 7.70 1.24
N TYR A 349 2.33 8.95 1.39
CA TYR A 349 1.08 9.47 0.88
C TYR A 349 0.96 9.39 -0.65
N VAL A 350 1.95 9.92 -1.38
CA VAL A 350 2.00 9.85 -2.84
C VAL A 350 2.20 8.41 -3.29
N ARG A 351 3.07 7.66 -2.60
CA ARG A 351 3.31 6.24 -2.88
C ARG A 351 2.02 5.44 -2.90
N TRP A 352 1.19 5.57 -1.86
CA TRP A 352 -0.09 4.86 -1.79
C TRP A 352 -1.13 5.36 -2.78
N ALA A 353 -1.19 6.67 -3.05
CA ALA A 353 -2.05 7.20 -4.10
C ALA A 353 -1.65 6.63 -5.48
N GLY A 354 -0.34 6.50 -5.74
CA GLY A 354 0.19 5.87 -6.95
C GLY A 354 -0.18 4.39 -7.05
N ILE A 355 0.04 3.59 -5.99
CA ILE A 355 -0.24 2.15 -5.95
C ILE A 355 -1.74 1.85 -6.15
N LEU A 356 -2.62 2.59 -5.46
CA LEU A 356 -4.07 2.37 -5.48
C LEU A 356 -4.78 3.10 -6.63
N GLY A 357 -4.12 4.09 -7.23
CA GLY A 357 -4.65 4.89 -8.33
C GLY A 357 -4.61 4.19 -9.68
N ASN A 358 -4.95 4.96 -10.70
CA ASN A 358 -5.03 4.49 -12.10
C ASN A 358 -4.18 5.33 -13.07
N ALA A 359 -3.31 6.22 -12.56
CA ALA A 359 -2.45 7.04 -13.41
C ALA A 359 -1.62 6.16 -14.37
N ALA A 360 -1.59 6.51 -15.65
CA ALA A 360 -0.86 5.77 -16.67
C ALA A 360 0.64 5.73 -16.39
N LEU A 361 1.17 6.80 -15.79
CA LEU A 361 2.53 6.91 -15.30
C LEU A 361 2.54 7.43 -13.85
N VAL A 362 3.37 6.82 -13.00
CA VAL A 362 3.63 7.33 -11.65
C VAL A 362 5.14 7.54 -11.51
N ARG A 363 5.55 8.79 -11.35
CA ARG A 363 6.96 9.18 -11.26
C ARG A 363 7.30 9.59 -9.84
N MET A 364 8.12 8.76 -9.19
CA MET A 364 8.60 8.98 -7.82
C MET A 364 10.02 9.53 -7.90
N TYR A 365 10.24 10.77 -7.49
CA TYR A 365 11.58 11.36 -7.53
C TYR A 365 12.26 11.35 -6.16
N GLY A 366 13.59 11.36 -6.16
CA GLY A 366 14.42 11.59 -4.96
C GLY A 366 15.59 12.51 -5.28
N VAL A 367 16.03 13.26 -4.28
CA VAL A 367 17.24 14.10 -4.37
C VAL A 367 18.46 13.30 -3.94
N ASP A 368 19.52 13.33 -4.73
CA ASP A 368 20.82 12.76 -4.42
C ASP A 368 21.68 13.81 -3.72
N SER A 369 21.89 13.62 -2.42
CA SER A 369 22.62 14.54 -1.55
C SER A 369 23.46 13.74 -0.57
N PRO A 370 24.45 14.35 0.11
CA PRO A 370 25.19 13.68 1.17
C PRO A 370 24.28 13.07 2.25
N ALA A 371 23.15 13.72 2.58
CA ALA A 371 22.23 13.22 3.58
C ALA A 371 21.40 12.04 3.06
N THR A 372 20.89 12.09 1.82
CA THR A 372 20.12 10.98 1.25
C THR A 372 20.98 9.75 0.99
N ARG A 373 22.25 9.92 0.59
CA ARG A 373 23.24 8.84 0.45
C ARG A 373 23.55 8.14 1.78
N ARG A 374 23.67 8.88 2.89
CA ARG A 374 23.88 8.31 4.23
C ARG A 374 22.71 7.45 4.70
N ILE A 375 21.50 7.87 4.35
CA ILE A 375 20.28 7.18 4.76
C ILE A 375 20.00 5.98 3.85
N SER A 376 20.78 5.83 2.75
CA SER A 376 20.85 4.70 1.83
C SER A 376 19.63 3.80 1.89
N GLN A 377 18.51 4.33 1.40
CA GLN A 377 17.48 3.46 0.86
C GLN A 377 17.79 3.44 -0.62
N ASN A 378 18.34 2.32 -1.09
CA ASN A 378 18.12 1.92 -2.48
C ASN A 378 16.60 1.76 -2.61
N ILE A 379 15.90 2.87 -2.84
CA ILE A 379 14.49 2.90 -3.22
C ILE A 379 14.46 2.35 -4.64
N THR A 380 14.65 1.05 -4.72
CA THR A 380 14.36 0.26 -5.89
C THR A 380 12.95 -0.25 -5.65
N MET A 381 12.09 -0.02 -6.63
CA MET A 381 10.73 -0.57 -6.62
C MET A 381 10.61 -1.62 -7.73
N PRO A 382 11.34 -2.75 -7.65
CA PRO A 382 11.29 -3.79 -8.67
C PRO A 382 9.99 -4.59 -8.50
N TYR A 383 8.86 -3.98 -8.82
CA TYR A 383 7.59 -4.67 -8.80
C TYR A 383 7.55 -5.69 -9.94
N THR A 384 7.24 -6.93 -9.60
CA THR A 384 6.96 -8.00 -10.56
C THR A 384 5.52 -7.96 -11.04
N ASN A 385 4.62 -7.31 -10.29
CA ASN A 385 3.24 -7.10 -10.69
C ASN A 385 3.16 -6.12 -11.88
N PRO A 386 2.58 -6.52 -13.03
CA PRO A 386 2.54 -5.68 -14.23
C PRO A 386 1.71 -4.41 -14.07
N ILE A 387 0.77 -4.34 -13.12
CA ILE A 387 0.02 -3.11 -12.85
C ILE A 387 0.90 -2.07 -12.15
N LEU A 388 1.89 -2.53 -11.38
CA LEU A 388 2.81 -1.68 -10.64
C LEU A 388 4.03 -1.27 -11.46
N SER A 389 4.26 -1.87 -12.65
CA SER A 389 5.39 -1.52 -13.52
C SER A 389 5.32 -0.09 -14.07
N ARG A 390 4.15 0.58 -13.95
CA ARG A 390 3.97 2.01 -14.25
C ARG A 390 4.54 2.97 -13.19
N ILE A 391 5.04 2.44 -12.08
CA ILE A 391 5.65 3.22 -11.00
C ILE A 391 7.16 3.24 -11.22
N HIS A 392 7.69 4.41 -11.55
CA HIS A 392 9.11 4.63 -11.82
C HIS A 392 9.74 5.43 -10.71
N PHE A 393 10.98 5.08 -10.37
CA PHE A 393 11.80 5.86 -9.46
C PHE A 393 12.91 6.57 -10.23
N GLU A 394 13.07 7.85 -10.00
CA GLU A 394 14.10 8.69 -10.61
C GLU A 394 14.88 9.43 -9.53
N ARG A 395 16.19 9.60 -9.76
CA ARG A 395 17.10 10.26 -8.84
C ARG A 395 17.74 11.46 -9.54
N TYR A 396 17.74 12.59 -8.85
CA TYR A 396 18.18 13.89 -9.36
C TYR A 396 19.24 14.46 -8.42
N ASN A 397 20.28 15.12 -8.94
CA ASN A 397 21.33 15.71 -8.09
C ASN A 397 20.77 16.87 -7.23
N SER A 398 21.32 17.07 -6.03
CA SER A 398 21.09 18.31 -5.28
C SER A 398 21.76 19.51 -5.96
N GLU A 399 21.28 20.73 -5.70
CA GLU A 399 21.88 21.95 -6.26
C GLU A 399 23.35 22.13 -5.81
N GLU A 400 23.65 21.80 -4.55
CA GLU A 400 25.01 21.85 -3.99
C GLU A 400 26.00 20.98 -4.78
N MET A 401 25.54 19.86 -5.36
CA MET A 401 26.38 18.99 -6.18
C MET A 401 26.65 19.57 -7.57
N ASP A 402 25.72 20.35 -8.13
CA ASP A 402 25.92 21.00 -9.43
C ASP A 402 26.94 22.13 -9.33
N GLU A 403 26.93 22.88 -8.23
CA GLU A 403 27.92 23.94 -7.98
C GLU A 403 29.36 23.39 -7.83
N ILE A 404 29.51 22.24 -7.17
CA ILE A 404 30.81 21.57 -7.02
C ILE A 404 31.30 20.98 -8.35
N GLY A 405 30.39 20.49 -9.21
CA GLY A 405 30.74 19.90 -10.50
C GLY A 405 31.14 20.90 -11.60
N MET A 406 30.93 22.21 -11.36
CA MET A 406 31.34 23.30 -12.26
C MET A 406 32.70 23.92 -11.89
N LEU A 407 33.31 23.48 -10.78
CA LEU A 407 34.66 23.83 -10.35
C LEU A 407 35.64 22.72 -10.73
#